data_AF-A0A9P7IHB8-F1
#
_entry.id   AF-A0A9P7IHB8-F1
#
_cell.length_a   1.000
_cell.length_b   1.000
_cell.length_c   1.000
_cell.angle_alpha   90.00
_cell.angle_beta   90.00
_cell.angle_gamma   90.00
#
_symmetry.space_group_name_H-M   'P 1'
#
loop_
_entity.id
_entity.type
_entity.pdbx_description
1 polymer ?
#
loop_
_entity_poly.entity_id
_entity_poly.type
_entity_poly.pdbx_seq_one_letter_code
_entity_poly.pdbx_strand_id
1 'polypeptide(L)'
;MGNSLSIYNYTSLWFDLIRQGKITVHIAYVASLSDSTVHLSNGEDLGVDAFVCCTGWATDPPVRFLPEDIKPRLGLQSSDDDESQPLVQKARAEIFGRLPAVKESPKRTLPPGTGEPVKPSAKPTGTITTGYRLYRFLVPSDEELLGQRNITFIGSHLALNATMIAQLQALWVTAFFLDELSHLNSNAVDYTNVKYEAILYNKYSRI
;
A
#
# COMPACT_ATOMS: atom_id res chain seq x y z
N MET A 1 -6.65 -2.22 8.61
CA MET A 1 -7.86 -2.70 7.90
C MET A 1 -9.15 -2.39 8.66
N GLY A 2 -9.29 -1.21 9.29
CA GLY A 2 -10.45 -0.91 10.15
C GLY A 2 -11.53 -0.02 9.52
N ASN A 3 -11.20 0.70 8.43
CA ASN A 3 -12.09 1.73 7.87
C ASN A 3 -11.87 2.00 6.37
N SER A 4 -11.02 1.24 5.68
CA SER A 4 -10.51 1.58 4.33
C SER A 4 -11.56 1.49 3.22
N LEU A 5 -12.80 1.14 3.52
CA LEU A 5 -13.85 0.88 2.54
C LEU A 5 -15.13 1.63 2.82
N SER A 6 -15.18 2.41 3.91
CA SER A 6 -16.39 3.11 4.35
C SER A 6 -17.63 2.19 4.40
N ILE A 7 -17.44 0.89 4.65
CA ILE A 7 -18.54 -0.07 4.71
C ILE A 7 -19.29 0.16 6.01
N TYR A 8 -20.57 0.42 5.88
CA TYR A 8 -21.48 0.57 6.99
C TYR A 8 -21.81 -0.80 7.60
N ASN A 9 -21.11 -1.16 8.68
CA ASN A 9 -21.25 -2.43 9.39
C ASN A 9 -21.79 -2.28 10.83
N TYR A 10 -22.37 -1.12 11.16
CA TYR A 10 -22.93 -0.84 12.48
C TYR A 10 -24.45 -0.99 12.47
N THR A 11 -25.03 -1.40 13.60
CA THR A 11 -26.48 -1.47 13.78
C THR A 11 -27.14 -0.09 13.81
N SER A 12 -26.39 0.96 14.16
CA SER A 12 -26.86 2.35 14.24
C SER A 12 -26.24 3.24 13.17
N LEU A 13 -27.06 4.15 12.62
CA LEU A 13 -26.66 5.03 11.53
C LEU A 13 -25.82 6.18 12.08
N TRP A 14 -24.50 6.12 11.94
CA TRP A 14 -23.62 7.16 12.47
C TRP A 14 -23.88 8.55 11.85
N PHE A 15 -24.51 8.62 10.67
CA PHE A 15 -25.02 9.88 10.10
C PHE A 15 -26.04 10.57 11.01
N ASP A 16 -26.75 9.85 11.88
CA ASP A 16 -27.65 10.45 12.86
C ASP A 16 -26.87 11.25 13.91
N LEU A 17 -25.64 10.86 14.23
CA LEU A 17 -24.77 11.64 15.11
C LEU A 17 -24.39 12.98 14.46
N ILE A 18 -24.20 13.01 13.14
CA ILE A 18 -24.00 14.26 12.40
C ILE A 18 -25.29 15.10 12.45
N ARG A 19 -26.44 14.52 12.12
CA ARG A 19 -27.74 15.24 12.12
C ARG A 19 -28.13 15.78 13.49
N GLN A 20 -27.75 15.08 14.56
CA GLN A 20 -27.96 15.50 15.94
C GLN A 20 -26.93 16.54 16.43
N GLY A 21 -25.94 16.90 15.61
CA GLY A 21 -24.87 17.83 16.00
C GLY A 21 -23.83 17.25 16.96
N LYS A 22 -23.77 15.93 17.13
CA LYS A 22 -22.78 15.24 17.97
C LYS A 22 -21.45 15.01 17.25
N ILE A 23 -21.47 15.00 15.92
CA ILE A 23 -20.28 14.97 15.07
C ILE A 23 -20.32 16.20 14.16
N THR A 24 -19.33 17.06 14.27
CA THR A 24 -19.12 18.19 13.37
C THR A 24 -17.99 17.85 12.40
N VAL A 25 -18.25 18.01 11.10
CA VAL A 25 -17.27 17.74 10.05
C VAL A 25 -16.62 19.05 9.63
N HIS A 26 -15.32 19.17 9.84
CA HIS A 26 -14.53 20.29 9.35
C HIS A 26 -13.76 19.85 8.10
N ILE A 27 -13.97 20.52 6.97
CA ILE A 27 -13.20 20.27 5.74
C ILE A 27 -12.00 21.22 5.74
N ALA A 28 -11.05 20.92 6.61
CA ALA A 28 -9.82 21.68 6.82
C ALA A 28 -8.69 20.75 7.29
N TYR A 29 -7.44 21.19 7.23
CA TYR A 29 -6.32 20.48 7.87
C TYR A 29 -5.92 21.19 9.16
N VAL A 30 -5.21 20.46 10.02
CA VAL A 30 -4.63 21.01 11.26
C VAL A 30 -3.42 21.85 10.89
N ALA A 31 -3.49 23.17 11.12
CA ALA A 31 -2.41 24.11 10.85
C ALA A 31 -1.40 24.16 12.00
N SER A 32 -1.87 24.17 13.24
CA SER A 32 -1.04 24.11 14.45
C SER A 32 -1.87 23.64 15.65
N LEU A 33 -1.16 23.32 16.73
CA LEU A 33 -1.75 22.97 18.03
C LEU A 33 -1.25 23.99 19.06
N SER A 34 -2.15 24.42 19.95
CA SER A 34 -1.82 25.17 21.15
C SER A 34 -2.51 24.56 22.37
N ASP A 35 -2.43 25.21 23.53
CA ASP A 35 -3.00 24.66 24.76
C ASP A 35 -4.53 24.46 24.60
N SER A 36 -4.94 23.19 24.68
CA SER A 36 -6.34 22.75 24.53
C SER A 36 -7.05 23.22 23.25
N THR A 37 -6.30 23.61 22.20
CA THR A 37 -6.87 24.20 20.97
C THR A 37 -6.21 23.65 19.71
N VAL A 38 -7.04 23.27 18.73
CA VAL A 38 -6.62 22.90 17.38
C VAL A 38 -6.91 24.05 16.43
N HIS A 39 -5.88 24.59 15.78
CA HIS A 39 -6.01 25.65 14.79
C HIS A 39 -6.17 25.02 13.41
N LEU A 40 -7.28 25.30 12.74
CA LEU A 40 -7.58 24.78 11.42
C LEU A 40 -7.14 25.73 10.32
N SER A 41 -6.86 25.18 9.14
CA SER A 41 -6.40 25.94 7.97
C SER A 41 -7.41 26.95 7.42
N ASN A 42 -8.68 26.82 7.77
CA ASN A 42 -9.76 27.75 7.42
C ASN A 42 -9.86 28.93 8.42
N GLY A 43 -8.96 29.03 9.40
CA GLY A 43 -8.94 30.06 10.44
C GLY A 43 -9.85 29.77 11.63
N GLU A 44 -10.45 28.58 11.70
CA GLU A 44 -11.28 28.16 12.82
C GLU A 44 -10.43 27.56 13.95
N ASP A 45 -10.77 27.92 15.18
CA ASP A 45 -10.11 27.42 16.39
C ASP A 45 -11.05 26.51 17.17
N LEU A 46 -10.64 25.27 17.39
CA LEU A 46 -11.43 24.26 18.08
C LEU A 46 -10.86 23.97 19.47
N GLY A 47 -11.63 24.28 20.51
CA GLY A 47 -11.32 23.83 21.88
C GLY A 47 -11.54 22.32 22.01
N VAL A 48 -10.53 21.59 22.46
CA VAL A 48 -10.58 20.13 22.59
C VAL A 48 -9.94 19.64 23.90
N ASP A 49 -10.56 18.63 24.51
CA ASP A 49 -9.98 17.91 25.65
C ASP A 49 -9.04 16.78 25.22
N ALA A 50 -9.18 16.31 23.98
CA ALA A 50 -8.38 15.21 23.43
C ALA A 50 -8.22 15.36 21.91
N PHE A 51 -7.05 14.94 21.41
CA PHE A 51 -6.73 14.90 19.99
C PHE A 51 -6.31 13.49 19.58
N VAL A 52 -7.02 12.89 18.63
CA VAL A 52 -6.78 11.50 18.17
C VAL A 52 -6.34 11.49 16.72
N CYS A 53 -5.10 11.06 16.47
CA CYS A 53 -4.55 10.93 15.12
C CYS A 53 -4.98 9.62 14.45
N CYS A 54 -6.03 9.67 13.63
CA CYS A 54 -6.46 8.55 12.81
C CYS A 54 -5.74 8.50 11.44
N THR A 55 -4.43 8.74 11.41
CA THR A 55 -3.63 8.98 10.19
C THR A 55 -3.06 7.72 9.52
N GLY A 56 -3.40 6.53 10.01
CA GLY A 56 -3.00 5.27 9.40
C GLY A 56 -1.71 4.68 9.98
N TRP A 57 -0.99 3.91 9.18
CA TRP A 57 0.19 3.12 9.59
C TRP A 57 1.31 3.25 8.55
N ALA A 58 2.56 3.25 9.00
CA ALA A 58 3.71 3.08 8.12
C ALA A 58 3.75 1.65 7.57
N THR A 59 4.20 1.50 6.33
CA THR A 59 4.27 0.20 5.65
C THR A 59 5.62 -0.50 5.84
N ASP A 60 6.62 0.14 6.44
CA ASP A 60 7.91 -0.51 6.67
C ASP A 60 7.79 -1.54 7.81
N PRO A 61 8.33 -2.76 7.66
CA PRO A 61 8.27 -3.75 8.72
C PRO A 61 9.04 -3.26 9.96
N PRO A 62 8.52 -3.44 11.18
CA PRO A 62 9.21 -3.04 12.41
C PRO A 62 10.38 -3.97 12.77
N VAL A 63 10.66 -4.98 11.93
CA VAL A 63 11.75 -5.93 12.11
C VAL A 63 12.97 -5.46 11.35
N ARG A 64 14.14 -5.57 12.00
CA ARG A 64 15.44 -5.30 11.39
C ARG A 64 15.91 -6.53 10.62
N PHE A 65 16.16 -6.37 9.32
CA PHE A 65 16.73 -7.42 8.47
C PHE A 65 18.24 -7.25 8.39
N LEU A 66 18.98 -8.36 8.47
CA LEU A 66 20.42 -8.37 8.38
C LEU A 66 20.86 -9.19 7.15
N PRO A 67 21.94 -8.80 6.46
CA PRO A 67 22.66 -7.52 6.61
C PRO A 67 21.79 -6.30 6.23
N GLU A 68 22.17 -5.08 6.64
CA GLU A 68 21.31 -3.88 6.46
C GLU A 68 20.91 -3.60 5.00
N ASP A 69 21.74 -4.02 4.05
CA ASP A 69 21.56 -3.86 2.62
C ASP A 69 20.73 -4.97 1.96
N ILE A 70 20.14 -5.89 2.75
CA ILE A 70 19.37 -7.03 2.21
C ILE A 70 17.96 -6.64 1.74
N LYS A 71 17.39 -5.54 2.24
CA LYS A 71 15.99 -5.15 1.97
C LYS A 71 15.63 -5.03 0.49
N PRO A 72 16.48 -4.49 -0.41
CA PRO A 72 16.22 -4.48 -1.84
C PRO A 72 16.14 -5.89 -2.44
N ARG A 73 17.02 -6.81 -2.01
CA ARG A 73 17.00 -8.21 -2.45
C ARG A 73 15.75 -8.93 -1.94
N LEU A 74 15.32 -8.63 -0.72
CA LEU A 74 14.04 -9.10 -0.18
C LEU A 74 12.81 -8.52 -0.88
N GLY A 75 12.98 -7.52 -1.76
CA GLY A 75 11.87 -6.83 -2.40
C GLY A 75 11.09 -5.89 -1.48
N LEU A 76 11.61 -5.58 -0.29
CA LEU A 76 10.96 -4.71 0.72
C LEU A 76 11.25 -3.23 0.50
N GLN A 77 12.30 -2.93 -0.26
CA GLN A 77 12.67 -1.58 -0.64
C GLN A 77 12.99 -1.60 -2.13
N SER A 78 12.09 -1.07 -2.96
CA SER A 78 12.52 -0.67 -4.29
C SER A 78 13.15 0.74 -4.19
N SER A 79 14.15 1.01 -5.02
CA SER A 79 14.53 2.40 -5.31
C SER A 79 13.37 3.10 -6.02
N ASP A 80 13.40 4.42 -6.12
CA ASP A 80 12.58 5.12 -7.12
C ASP A 80 12.77 4.40 -8.46
N ASP A 81 11.65 3.98 -9.04
CA ASP A 81 11.67 3.14 -10.22
C ASP A 81 12.33 3.95 -11.33
N ASP A 82 13.50 3.52 -11.79
CA ASP A 82 14.02 4.04 -13.04
C ASP A 82 13.04 3.62 -14.14
N GLU A 83 12.15 4.53 -14.53
CA GLU A 83 11.14 4.33 -15.57
C GLU A 83 11.78 3.99 -16.94
N SER A 84 13.10 4.17 -17.08
CA SER A 84 13.84 3.74 -18.26
C SER A 84 14.09 2.22 -18.30
N GLN A 85 13.87 1.50 -17.19
CA GLN A 85 14.08 0.05 -17.16
C GLN A 85 13.13 -0.68 -18.12
N PRO A 86 13.64 -1.55 -19.01
CA PRO A 86 12.82 -2.24 -20.01
C PRO A 86 11.65 -3.03 -19.43
N LEU A 87 11.83 -3.71 -18.28
CA LEU A 87 10.77 -4.46 -17.62
C LEU A 87 9.66 -3.56 -17.06
N VAL A 88 10.02 -2.37 -16.57
CA VAL A 88 9.05 -1.37 -16.09
C VAL A 88 8.22 -0.83 -17.26
N GLN A 89 8.87 -0.50 -18.38
CA GLN A 89 8.16 -0.03 -19.58
C GLN A 89 7.24 -1.11 -20.14
N LYS A 90 7.72 -2.36 -20.22
CA LYS A 90 6.92 -3.51 -20.62
C LYS A 90 5.70 -3.69 -19.72
N ALA A 91 5.87 -3.60 -18.40
CA ALA A 91 4.77 -3.70 -17.44
C ALA A 91 3.72 -2.60 -17.64
N ARG A 92 4.15 -1.34 -17.81
CA ARG A 92 3.22 -0.22 -18.07
C ARG A 92 2.47 -0.40 -19.38
N ALA A 93 3.19 -0.73 -20.46
CA ALA A 93 2.58 -0.95 -21.76
C ALA A 93 1.53 -2.07 -21.70
N GLU A 94 1.81 -3.15 -20.96
CA GLU A 94 0.86 -4.23 -20.74
C GLU A 94 -0.37 -3.78 -19.95
N ILE A 95 -0.19 -3.08 -18.81
CA ILE A 95 -1.30 -2.60 -17.99
C ILE A 95 -2.19 -1.66 -18.79
N PHE A 96 -1.59 -0.72 -19.51
CA PHE A 96 -2.30 0.23 -20.36
C PHE A 96 -2.93 -0.39 -21.61
N GLY A 97 -2.39 -1.50 -22.11
CA GLY A 97 -3.00 -2.28 -23.17
C GLY A 97 -4.24 -3.03 -22.67
N ARG A 98 -4.15 -3.64 -21.49
CA ARG A 98 -5.26 -4.41 -20.87
C ARG A 98 -6.35 -3.52 -20.28
N LEU A 99 -5.97 -2.37 -19.71
CA LEU A 99 -6.86 -1.40 -19.08
C LEU A 99 -6.62 0.01 -19.65
N PRO A 100 -7.12 0.30 -20.86
CA PRO A 100 -6.94 1.63 -21.45
C PRO A 100 -7.49 2.76 -20.57
N ALA A 101 -8.54 2.48 -19.80
CA ALA A 101 -9.18 3.44 -18.89
C ALA A 101 -8.23 3.98 -17.80
N VAL A 102 -7.20 3.23 -17.38
CA VAL A 102 -6.25 3.71 -16.36
C VAL A 102 -5.14 4.61 -16.92
N LYS A 103 -5.07 4.80 -18.25
CA LYS A 103 -4.18 5.80 -18.86
C LYS A 103 -4.58 7.21 -18.47
N GLU A 104 -5.88 7.43 -18.32
CA GLU A 104 -6.44 8.68 -17.84
C GLU A 104 -6.77 8.50 -16.36
N SER A 105 -5.98 9.13 -15.49
CA SER A 105 -6.30 9.11 -14.06
C SER A 105 -7.71 9.67 -13.84
N PRO A 106 -8.58 8.99 -13.07
CA PRO A 106 -9.90 9.50 -12.79
C PRO A 106 -9.76 10.89 -12.15
N LYS A 107 -10.32 11.91 -12.79
CA LYS A 107 -10.35 13.26 -12.23
C LYS A 107 -11.30 13.25 -11.04
N ARG A 108 -10.74 13.30 -9.83
CA ARG A 108 -11.53 13.44 -8.61
C ARG A 108 -12.16 14.84 -8.58
N THR A 109 -13.40 14.95 -9.05
CA THR A 109 -14.19 16.17 -8.88
C THR A 109 -14.71 16.18 -7.45
N LEU A 110 -14.22 17.12 -6.64
CA LEU A 110 -14.73 17.30 -5.30
C LEU A 110 -16.07 18.07 -5.32
N PRO A 111 -17.01 17.77 -4.40
CA PRO A 111 -18.23 18.56 -4.23
C PRO A 111 -17.94 20.04 -3.93
N PRO A 112 -18.81 20.99 -4.33
CA PRO A 112 -18.67 22.39 -3.95
C PRO A 112 -18.53 22.57 -2.42
N GLY A 113 -17.61 23.43 -1.99
CA GLY A 113 -17.37 23.70 -0.57
C GLY A 113 -16.36 22.77 0.11
N THR A 114 -15.86 21.73 -0.57
CA THR A 114 -14.62 21.10 -0.12
C THR A 114 -13.46 22.04 -0.43
N GLY A 115 -12.63 22.38 0.56
CA GLY A 115 -11.43 23.20 0.33
C GLY A 115 -10.53 22.64 -0.79
N GLU A 116 -9.68 23.51 -1.35
CA GLU A 116 -8.64 23.09 -2.30
C GLU A 116 -7.86 21.91 -1.70
N PRO A 117 -7.68 20.79 -2.44
CA PRO A 117 -6.81 19.73 -1.97
C PRO A 117 -5.43 20.32 -1.74
N VAL A 118 -4.93 20.24 -0.51
CA VAL A 118 -3.55 20.61 -0.19
C VAL A 118 -2.65 19.81 -1.13
N LYS A 119 -1.88 20.52 -1.97
CA LYS A 119 -0.76 19.89 -2.67
C LYS A 119 0.10 19.25 -1.58
N PRO A 120 0.35 17.93 -1.61
CA PRO A 120 1.04 17.24 -0.51
C PRO A 120 2.28 18.05 -0.11
N SER A 121 2.22 18.64 1.07
CA SER A 121 3.22 19.56 1.58
C SER A 121 4.47 18.76 1.89
N ALA A 122 5.48 18.89 1.01
CA ALA A 122 6.73 18.16 1.03
C ALA A 122 6.57 16.63 1.05
N LYS A 123 7.28 15.95 0.16
CA LYS A 123 7.49 14.50 0.29
C LYS A 123 7.84 14.21 1.76
N PRO A 124 7.19 13.25 2.45
CA PRO A 124 7.62 12.87 3.78
C PRO A 124 9.14 12.69 3.74
N THR A 125 9.85 13.26 4.71
CA THR A 125 11.33 13.27 4.77
C THR A 125 11.96 11.88 4.91
N GLY A 126 11.15 10.81 4.86
CA GLY A 126 11.59 9.45 4.65
C GLY A 126 11.65 9.13 3.15
N THR A 127 12.68 8.39 2.73
CA THR A 127 12.73 7.73 1.42
C THR A 127 11.36 7.14 1.10
N ILE A 128 10.70 7.62 0.04
CA ILE A 128 9.48 7.02 -0.47
C ILE A 128 9.88 5.59 -0.85
N THR A 129 9.59 4.64 0.03
CA THR A 129 9.77 3.23 -0.32
C THR A 129 8.71 2.97 -1.37
N THR A 130 9.15 2.87 -2.62
CA THR A 130 8.35 2.30 -3.66
C THR A 130 7.94 0.93 -3.10
N GLY A 131 6.63 0.74 -2.82
CA GLY A 131 6.08 -0.43 -2.12
C GLY A 131 6.57 -1.77 -2.66
N TYR A 132 6.35 -2.85 -1.91
CA TYR A 132 7.08 -4.10 -2.09
C TYR A 132 6.96 -4.74 -3.49
N ARG A 133 8.09 -5.29 -3.95
CA ARG A 133 8.22 -6.05 -5.20
C ARG A 133 8.45 -7.53 -4.88
N LEU A 134 7.37 -8.21 -4.55
CA LEU A 134 7.37 -9.62 -4.18
C LEU A 134 6.67 -10.43 -5.27
N TYR A 135 7.24 -11.56 -5.65
CA TYR A 135 6.57 -12.53 -6.49
C TYR A 135 5.33 -13.06 -5.75
N ARG A 136 4.17 -13.02 -6.41
CA ARG A 136 2.85 -13.35 -5.82
C ARG A 136 2.53 -12.61 -4.52
N PHE A 137 3.14 -11.43 -4.28
CA PHE A 137 3.07 -10.69 -3.02
C PHE A 137 3.59 -11.47 -1.79
N LEU A 138 4.41 -12.49 -2.00
CA LEU A 138 4.81 -13.46 -0.98
C LEU A 138 6.31 -13.62 -0.83
N VAL A 139 7.06 -13.79 -1.92
CA VAL A 139 8.48 -14.17 -1.85
C VAL A 139 9.36 -13.18 -2.61
N PRO A 140 10.65 -13.04 -2.22
CA PRO A 140 11.61 -12.26 -2.99
C PRO A 140 11.69 -12.74 -4.44
N SER A 141 11.87 -11.83 -5.39
CA SER A 141 12.16 -12.17 -6.79
C SER A 141 13.66 -12.30 -7.09
N ASP A 142 14.52 -12.12 -6.08
CA ASP A 142 15.97 -12.35 -6.17
C ASP A 142 16.24 -13.84 -6.36
N GLU A 143 17.08 -14.19 -7.35
CA GLU A 143 17.24 -15.58 -7.79
C GLU A 143 17.82 -16.49 -6.69
N GLU A 144 18.80 -15.99 -5.92
CA GLU A 144 19.43 -16.74 -4.84
C GLU A 144 18.43 -16.99 -3.70
N LEU A 145 17.73 -15.95 -3.25
CA LEU A 145 16.75 -16.05 -2.17
C LEU A 145 15.55 -16.92 -2.56
N LEU A 146 15.10 -16.82 -3.82
CA LEU A 146 14.04 -17.66 -4.35
C LEU A 146 14.46 -19.13 -4.37
N GLY A 147 15.72 -19.43 -4.73
CA GLY A 147 16.28 -20.78 -4.71
C GLY A 147 16.47 -21.35 -3.31
N GLN A 148 16.78 -20.51 -2.31
CA GLN A 148 16.93 -20.95 -0.91
C GLN A 148 15.61 -21.32 -0.23
N ARG A 149 14.48 -20.75 -0.67
CA ARG A 149 13.13 -21.07 -0.17
C ARG A 149 13.00 -21.04 1.35
N ASN A 150 13.63 -20.07 2.01
CA ASN A 150 13.68 -19.98 3.47
C ASN A 150 13.03 -18.70 4.04
N ILE A 151 12.43 -17.87 3.18
CA ILE A 151 11.78 -16.62 3.58
C ILE A 151 10.55 -16.31 2.73
N THR A 152 9.53 -15.76 3.38
CA THR A 152 8.29 -15.28 2.77
C THR A 152 7.65 -14.19 3.63
N PHE A 153 6.76 -13.40 3.03
CA PHE A 153 6.03 -12.32 3.66
C PHE A 153 4.53 -12.51 3.41
N ILE A 154 3.77 -12.74 4.48
CA ILE A 154 2.31 -12.87 4.42
C ILE A 154 1.67 -11.55 4.84
N GLY A 155 0.56 -11.17 4.20
CA GLY A 155 -0.14 -9.92 4.51
C GLY A 155 0.48 -8.65 3.92
N SER A 156 1.46 -8.79 3.02
CA SER A 156 2.12 -7.70 2.28
C SER A 156 1.24 -7.00 1.23
N HIS A 157 -0.08 -7.19 1.28
CA HIS A 157 -1.04 -6.59 0.36
C HIS A 157 -2.36 -6.26 1.09
N LEU A 158 -3.12 -5.33 0.53
CA LEU A 158 -4.44 -4.97 1.04
C LEU A 158 -5.50 -5.91 0.41
N ALA A 159 -6.14 -6.76 1.22
CA ALA A 159 -7.25 -7.60 0.78
C ALA A 159 -8.48 -7.49 1.69
N LEU A 160 -9.67 -7.33 1.08
CA LEU A 160 -10.96 -7.31 1.80
C LEU A 160 -11.15 -8.54 2.69
N ASN A 161 -10.84 -9.72 2.14
CA ASN A 161 -10.98 -11.00 2.80
C ASN A 161 -9.62 -11.50 3.29
N ALA A 162 -8.95 -10.70 4.13
CA ALA A 162 -7.59 -10.97 4.59
C ALA A 162 -7.40 -12.38 5.14
N THR A 163 -8.37 -12.92 5.89
CA THR A 163 -8.31 -14.28 6.44
C THR A 163 -8.31 -15.36 5.36
N MET A 164 -9.20 -15.26 4.36
CA MET A 164 -9.25 -16.24 3.26
C MET A 164 -7.97 -16.19 2.43
N ILE A 165 -7.48 -14.98 2.14
CA ILE A 165 -6.22 -14.83 1.40
C ILE A 165 -5.05 -15.37 2.21
N ALA A 166 -4.99 -15.11 3.51
CA ALA A 166 -3.94 -15.66 4.37
C ALA A 166 -3.93 -17.19 4.40
N GLN A 167 -5.10 -17.85 4.37
CA GLN A 167 -5.19 -19.31 4.25
C GLN A 167 -4.62 -19.82 2.92
N LEU A 168 -4.99 -19.19 1.80
CA LEU A 168 -4.45 -19.55 0.49
C LEU A 168 -2.93 -19.31 0.43
N GLN A 169 -2.47 -18.18 0.97
CA GLN A 169 -1.06 -17.84 1.08
C GLN A 169 -0.30 -18.87 1.92
N ALA A 170 -0.86 -19.34 3.04
CA ALA A 170 -0.25 -20.37 3.87
C ALA A 170 -0.08 -21.70 3.12
N LEU A 171 -1.09 -22.13 2.36
CA LEU A 171 -1.01 -23.34 1.52
C LEU A 171 0.07 -23.19 0.44
N TRP A 172 0.08 -22.05 -0.26
CA TRP A 172 1.07 -21.78 -1.30
C TRP A 172 2.49 -21.71 -0.75
N VAL A 173 2.69 -21.02 0.39
CA VAL A 173 3.98 -20.90 1.09
C VAL A 173 4.48 -22.26 1.54
N THR A 174 3.59 -23.12 2.05
CA THR A 174 3.95 -24.48 2.44
C THR A 174 4.48 -25.26 1.25
N ALA A 175 3.77 -25.25 0.12
CA ALA A 175 4.25 -25.88 -1.12
C ALA A 175 5.56 -25.25 -1.65
N PHE A 176 5.73 -23.93 -1.47
CA PHE A 176 6.97 -23.22 -1.84
C PHE A 176 8.17 -23.68 -1.01
N PHE A 177 8.02 -23.84 0.30
CA PHE A 177 9.08 -24.32 1.20
C PHE A 177 9.38 -25.82 1.00
N LEU A 178 8.39 -26.61 0.60
CA LEU A 178 8.55 -28.05 0.31
C LEU A 178 9.03 -28.36 -1.12
N ASP A 179 9.32 -27.34 -1.95
CA ASP A 179 9.68 -27.48 -3.37
C ASP A 179 8.63 -28.21 -4.24
N GLU A 180 7.35 -28.13 -3.84
CA GLU A 180 6.23 -28.79 -4.54
C GLU A 180 5.63 -27.92 -5.65
N LEU A 181 6.16 -26.71 -5.86
CA LEU A 181 5.74 -25.80 -6.93
C LEU A 181 6.56 -26.08 -8.20
N SER A 182 5.98 -26.85 -9.13
CA SER A 182 6.64 -27.28 -10.37
C SER A 182 7.28 -26.15 -11.20
N HIS A 183 6.62 -24.99 -11.29
CA HIS A 183 7.10 -23.82 -12.03
C HIS A 183 8.22 -23.03 -11.32
N LEU A 184 8.51 -23.33 -10.06
CA LEU A 184 9.60 -22.73 -9.29
C LEU A 184 10.69 -23.75 -8.94
N ASN A 185 10.55 -25.01 -9.34
CA ASN A 185 11.60 -26.01 -9.14
C ASN A 185 12.89 -25.58 -9.85
N SER A 186 14.05 -25.79 -9.22
CA SER A 186 15.36 -25.29 -9.67
C SER A 186 15.72 -25.62 -11.12
N ASN A 187 15.16 -26.67 -11.70
CA ASN A 187 15.41 -27.07 -13.09
C ASN A 187 14.49 -26.39 -14.12
N ALA A 188 13.46 -25.66 -13.67
CA ALA A 188 12.39 -25.14 -14.51
C ALA A 188 12.02 -23.66 -14.24
N VAL A 189 12.73 -22.98 -13.34
CA VAL A 189 12.39 -21.59 -12.97
C VAL A 189 12.69 -20.62 -14.12
N ASP A 190 11.67 -19.90 -14.55
CA ASP A 190 11.86 -18.69 -15.35
C ASP A 190 12.03 -17.47 -14.43
N TYR A 191 13.27 -17.20 -14.02
CA TYR A 191 13.61 -16.07 -13.17
C TYR A 191 13.26 -14.72 -13.81
N THR A 192 13.30 -14.63 -15.15
CA THR A 192 12.91 -13.43 -15.88
C THR A 192 11.42 -13.17 -15.72
N ASN A 193 10.59 -14.22 -15.84
CA ASN A 193 9.15 -14.12 -15.62
C ASN A 193 8.82 -13.81 -14.15
N VAL A 194 9.48 -14.45 -13.19
CA VAL A 194 9.29 -14.19 -11.75
C VAL A 194 9.54 -12.70 -11.44
N LYS A 195 10.67 -12.17 -11.91
CA LYS A 195 11.02 -10.76 -11.73
C LYS A 195 10.04 -9.84 -12.46
N TYR A 196 9.63 -10.20 -13.67
CA TYR A 196 8.66 -9.44 -14.44
C TYR A 196 7.28 -9.38 -13.76
N GLU A 197 6.75 -10.50 -13.26
CA GLU A 197 5.48 -10.54 -12.54
C GLU A 197 5.52 -9.69 -11.26
N ALA A 198 6.60 -9.76 -10.49
CA ALA A 198 6.79 -8.93 -9.30
C ALA A 198 6.73 -7.43 -9.65
N ILE A 199 7.36 -7.02 -10.77
CA ILE A 199 7.29 -5.64 -11.27
C ILE A 199 5.89 -5.30 -11.79
N LEU A 200 5.27 -6.19 -12.56
CA LEU A 200 3.95 -5.97 -13.17
C LEU A 200 2.89 -5.69 -12.12
N TYR A 201 2.78 -6.54 -11.09
CA TYR A 201 1.79 -6.39 -10.04
C TYR A 201 2.06 -5.19 -9.13
N ASN A 202 3.35 -4.92 -8.85
CA ASN A 202 3.74 -3.72 -8.14
C ASN A 202 3.32 -2.45 -8.90
N LYS A 203 3.57 -2.38 -10.22
CA LYS A 203 3.15 -1.26 -11.06
C LYS A 203 1.64 -1.13 -11.14
N TYR A 204 0.93 -2.25 -11.25
CA TYR A 204 -0.53 -2.25 -11.25
C TYR A 204 -1.11 -1.59 -10.00
N SER A 205 -0.52 -1.81 -8.83
CA SER A 205 -0.99 -1.21 -7.57
C SER A 205 -0.78 0.31 -7.44
N ARG A 206 -0.11 0.94 -8.42
CA ARG A 206 0.29 2.35 -8.37
C ARG A 206 -0.23 3.22 -9.51
N ILE A 207 -0.91 2.63 -10.49
CA ILE A 207 -1.58 3.37 -11.57
C ILE A 207 -2.99 3.72 -11.09
#